data_AF-A0AAE0JZU6-F1
#
_entry.id   AF-A0AAE0JZU6-F1
#
_cell.length_a   1.000
_cell.length_b   1.000
_cell.length_c   1.000
_cell.angle_alpha   90.00
_cell.angle_beta   90.00
_cell.angle_gamma   90.00
#
_symmetry.space_group_name_H-M   'P 1'
#
loop_
_entity.id
_entity.type
_entity.pdbx_description
1 polymer ?
#
loop_
_entity_poly.entity_id
_entity_poly.type
_entity_poly.pdbx_seq_one_letter_code
_entity_poly.pdbx_strand_id
1 'polypeptide(L)'
;MRLFFSLLLLVLGVMGVDIPILLDGALVDQLATSQVAGNIVNGVALAAQVIVSEFALEINQGYIEQISFDGSIKILNGPTIRINDPNAVFSAGFSLPFMVSDDVSPSITSFSGFPMCVPRSASDVLCPDSNRPRAPGTGAPSRIFQAPDALVMAPFLVGDYIEYHGFRTSAGDMVVFEIVAWNVQITTTGSPTYIRIEEALIGVFDSDPNVEVAETRFVGYTSDPTTVISLSAIDIDPCTGAESFRNFGVPQLRPEAGGRNKWIARFDGTVATAYTREYRAIASTGTVVTRNGIVAGQYVVPILDWIQPELLVPGNEPPINEYSQFSQLTRGVGPDEDGNIFGPLDPFPQSGVTVFDLSTCPPPGNPADPQSPTPRVQATIPISLTGTTVTVADKPLYVRADDTFTLRGFQDNPSTVFANDTLVWSWSVVAAGSAGSQANLATFTPSADTKSVAVKFATSAPTGDYIFQLSIQSVGQNRTGTATFTVKLFSGPDTVTVTAVTWTSSQSGTIGVSCSSNYLVDYRIAMTVTYPADGGTTTSPMAATPPGSGSWAFSSRRVSRPGTVICRSLLGGQATANGLTAKKRSDEKELPARVLRSRVAAARR
;
A
#
# COMPACT_ATOMS: atom_id res chain seq x y z
N MET A 1 13.41 5.29 4.39
CA MET A 1 12.37 4.60 3.61
C MET A 1 12.01 5.61 2.54
N ARG A 2 12.59 5.48 1.34
CA ARG A 2 12.54 6.54 0.34
C ARG A 2 11.16 6.52 -0.32
N LEU A 3 10.27 7.35 0.19
CA LEU A 3 8.91 7.54 -0.31
C LEU A 3 8.93 8.33 -1.62
N PHE A 4 8.01 7.98 -2.51
CA PHE A 4 7.69 8.70 -3.74
C PHE A 4 7.62 10.21 -3.51
N PHE A 5 8.42 10.98 -4.23
CA PHE A 5 8.15 12.40 -4.44
C PHE A 5 7.39 12.59 -5.75
N SER A 6 6.06 12.64 -5.64
CA SER A 6 5.30 13.67 -6.35
C SER A 6 5.10 14.82 -5.38
N LEU A 7 5.60 15.99 -5.74
CA LEU A 7 5.64 17.15 -4.86
C LEU A 7 4.25 17.81 -4.80
N LEU A 8 3.45 17.44 -3.80
CA LEU A 8 2.29 18.23 -3.38
C LEU A 8 2.82 19.41 -2.55
N LEU A 9 2.97 20.58 -3.17
CA LEU A 9 3.43 21.78 -2.46
C LEU A 9 2.28 22.41 -1.67
N LEU A 10 2.44 22.48 -0.35
CA LEU A 10 1.57 23.24 0.55
C LEU A 10 1.98 24.73 0.45
N VAL A 11 1.24 25.55 -0.29
CA VAL A 11 1.53 26.99 -0.42
C VAL A 11 0.57 27.80 0.45
N LEU A 12 1.12 28.43 1.49
CA LEU A 12 0.48 29.54 2.21
C LEU A 12 0.60 30.82 1.37
N GLY A 13 -0.51 31.51 1.07
CA GLY A 13 -0.42 32.83 0.47
C GLY A 13 -1.74 33.51 0.11
N VAL A 14 -2.07 34.56 0.87
CA VAL A 14 -3.04 35.60 0.53
C VAL A 14 -2.58 36.33 -0.74
N MET A 15 -3.49 36.50 -1.70
CA MET A 15 -3.19 37.02 -3.05
C MET A 15 -2.58 38.43 -3.05
N GLY A 16 -1.47 38.60 -3.77
CA GLY A 16 -0.92 39.92 -4.09
C GLY A 16 0.55 39.97 -4.55
N VAL A 17 1.29 38.86 -4.60
CA VAL A 17 2.70 38.86 -5.00
C VAL A 17 2.97 37.66 -5.90
N ASP A 18 3.64 37.87 -7.04
CA ASP A 18 4.20 36.80 -7.87
C ASP A 18 5.02 35.86 -6.97
N ILE A 19 4.58 34.61 -6.85
CA ILE A 19 5.26 33.60 -6.03
C ILE A 19 6.31 32.93 -6.93
N PRO A 20 7.62 33.07 -6.65
CA PRO A 20 8.59 32.15 -7.20
C PRO A 20 8.34 30.80 -6.49
N ILE A 21 7.87 29.82 -7.26
CA ILE A 21 7.95 28.41 -6.87
C ILE A 21 9.42 28.19 -6.48
N LEU A 22 9.69 27.65 -5.29
CA LEU A 22 11.06 27.36 -4.81
C LEU A 22 11.57 26.02 -5.41
N LEU A 23 11.35 25.89 -6.71
CA LEU A 23 12.04 25.04 -7.67
C LEU A 23 12.64 26.04 -8.64
N ASP A 24 13.85 25.83 -9.16
CA ASP A 24 14.42 26.75 -10.16
C ASP A 24 13.37 27.04 -11.26
N GLY A 25 12.75 28.23 -11.20
CA GLY A 25 11.42 28.47 -11.79
C GLY A 25 11.38 28.31 -13.30
N ALA A 26 12.55 28.27 -13.94
CA ALA A 26 12.72 28.01 -15.35
C ALA A 26 12.56 26.52 -15.75
N LEU A 27 12.74 25.56 -14.83
CA LEU A 27 12.75 24.12 -15.13
C LEU A 27 11.37 23.47 -15.01
N VAL A 28 10.53 23.93 -14.07
CA VAL A 28 9.17 23.39 -13.85
C VAL A 28 8.19 23.92 -14.89
N ASP A 29 8.28 25.20 -15.25
CA ASP A 29 7.41 25.84 -16.25
C ASP A 29 7.63 25.30 -17.68
N GLN A 30 8.71 24.55 -17.93
CA GLN A 30 8.99 23.95 -19.24
C GLN A 30 8.64 22.47 -19.35
N LEU A 31 8.39 21.77 -18.23
CA LEU A 31 8.32 20.29 -18.19
C LEU A 31 7.09 19.71 -17.48
N ALA A 32 6.23 20.54 -16.88
CA ALA A 32 5.06 20.10 -16.12
C ALA A 32 3.85 21.03 -16.27
N THR A 33 2.66 20.48 -16.05
CA THR A 33 1.42 21.24 -15.83
C THR A 33 1.07 21.22 -14.34
N SER A 34 0.62 22.36 -13.81
CA SER A 34 0.11 22.46 -12.44
C SER A 34 -1.39 22.74 -12.43
N GLN A 35 -2.10 22.07 -11.54
CA GLN A 35 -3.52 22.29 -11.25
C GLN A 35 -3.68 22.58 -9.76
N VAL A 36 -4.37 23.66 -9.43
CA VAL A 36 -4.70 24.02 -8.04
C VAL A 36 -6.19 23.82 -7.81
N ALA A 37 -6.54 23.02 -6.80
CA ALA A 37 -7.91 22.81 -6.35
C ALA A 37 -8.08 23.33 -4.90
N GLY A 38 -9.25 23.88 -4.61
CA GLY A 38 -9.54 24.52 -3.32
C GLY A 38 -10.98 25.02 -3.22
N ASN A 39 -11.26 25.86 -2.22
CA ASN A 39 -12.57 26.47 -1.98
C ASN A 39 -12.45 27.97 -1.73
N ILE A 40 -13.58 28.68 -1.78
CA ILE A 40 -13.68 30.07 -1.32
C ILE A 40 -14.28 30.07 0.09
N VAL A 41 -13.52 30.56 1.07
CA VAL A 41 -13.96 30.66 2.47
C VAL A 41 -13.99 32.13 2.87
N ASN A 42 -15.15 32.63 3.27
CA ASN A 42 -15.35 34.04 3.67
C ASN A 42 -14.84 35.05 2.62
N GLY A 43 -15.02 34.73 1.32
CA GLY A 43 -14.56 35.57 0.20
C GLY A 43 -13.08 35.44 -0.15
N VAL A 44 -12.34 34.54 0.50
CA VAL A 44 -10.92 34.27 0.23
C VAL A 44 -10.78 32.91 -0.46
N ALA A 45 -10.13 32.87 -1.62
CA ALA A 45 -9.78 31.62 -2.29
C ALA A 45 -8.64 30.93 -1.51
N LEU A 46 -8.88 29.70 -1.07
CA LEU A 46 -7.94 28.88 -0.29
C LEU A 46 -7.63 27.60 -1.06
N ALA A 47 -6.35 27.37 -1.35
CA ALA A 47 -5.88 26.15 -1.98
C ALA A 47 -5.90 24.97 -0.99
N ALA A 48 -6.29 23.80 -1.48
CA ALA A 48 -6.28 22.54 -0.74
C ALA A 48 -5.29 21.53 -1.33
N GLN A 49 -5.20 21.47 -2.66
CA GLN A 49 -4.37 20.52 -3.39
C GLN A 49 -3.70 21.21 -4.57
N VAL A 50 -2.43 20.86 -4.80
CA VAL A 50 -1.66 21.27 -5.99
C VAL A 50 -1.16 20.01 -6.67
N ILE A 51 -1.75 19.67 -7.81
CA ILE A 51 -1.33 18.52 -8.61
C ILE A 51 -0.31 19.02 -9.63
N VAL A 52 0.87 18.42 -9.62
CA VAL A 52 1.91 18.65 -10.61
C VAL A 52 2.03 17.38 -11.44
N SER A 53 1.76 17.48 -12.73
CA SER A 53 1.84 16.35 -13.67
C SER A 53 2.76 16.70 -14.83
N GLU A 54 3.23 15.67 -15.53
CA GLU A 54 3.72 15.84 -16.90
C GLU A 54 2.59 16.40 -17.80
N PHE A 55 2.93 16.89 -19.00
CA PHE A 55 1.91 17.28 -19.97
C PHE A 55 0.96 16.09 -20.17
N ALA A 56 -0.33 16.29 -19.84
CA ALA A 56 -1.35 15.24 -19.60
C ALA A 56 -1.63 14.25 -20.76
N LEU A 57 -0.87 14.30 -21.86
CA LEU A 57 -1.01 13.47 -23.05
C LEU A 57 0.30 12.81 -23.52
N GLU A 58 1.41 12.93 -22.80
CA GLU A 58 2.72 12.36 -23.21
C GLU A 58 2.89 10.87 -22.90
N ILE A 59 1.85 10.07 -23.18
CA ILE A 59 1.98 8.61 -23.20
C ILE A 59 2.65 8.22 -24.52
N ASN A 60 3.85 7.68 -24.44
CA ASN A 60 4.63 7.27 -25.60
C ASN A 60 4.68 5.75 -25.70
N GLN A 61 4.71 5.23 -26.93
CA GLN A 61 4.73 3.79 -27.18
C GLN A 61 5.62 3.46 -28.38
N GLY A 62 6.25 2.29 -28.36
CA GLY A 62 7.06 1.85 -29.49
C GLY A 62 7.77 0.51 -29.26
N TYR A 63 8.41 0.04 -30.32
CA TYR A 63 9.26 -1.15 -30.26
C TYR A 63 10.69 -0.76 -29.93
N ILE A 64 11.34 -1.55 -29.08
CA ILE A 64 12.77 -1.42 -28.81
C ILE A 64 13.56 -1.87 -30.05
N GLU A 65 14.39 -0.98 -30.59
CA GLU A 65 15.33 -1.24 -31.70
C GLU A 65 16.70 -1.67 -31.19
N GLN A 66 17.19 -1.02 -30.13
CA GLN A 66 18.51 -1.29 -29.56
C GLN A 66 18.50 -1.06 -28.05
N ILE A 67 19.29 -1.85 -27.33
CA ILE A 67 19.58 -1.69 -25.91
C ILE A 67 21.09 -1.65 -25.75
N SER A 68 21.59 -0.72 -24.95
CA SER A 68 23.02 -0.57 -24.65
C SER A 68 23.27 -0.71 -23.16
N PHE A 69 24.46 -1.22 -22.81
CA PHE A 69 24.86 -1.44 -21.42
C PHE A 69 25.07 -0.15 -20.60
N ASP A 70 25.03 1.02 -21.24
CA ASP A 70 25.05 2.32 -20.58
C ASP A 70 23.66 2.76 -20.09
N GLY A 71 22.64 1.90 -20.22
CA GLY A 71 21.26 2.18 -19.81
C GLY A 71 20.39 2.81 -20.89
N SER A 72 20.92 3.08 -22.09
CA SER A 72 20.13 3.65 -23.19
C SER A 72 19.30 2.59 -23.92
N ILE A 73 18.06 2.97 -24.23
CA ILE A 73 17.13 2.19 -25.07
C ILE A 73 16.76 3.02 -26.28
N LYS A 74 17.02 2.52 -27.49
CA LYS A 74 16.58 3.16 -28.73
C LYS A 74 15.21 2.65 -29.14
N ILE A 75 14.26 3.57 -29.34
CA ILE A 75 12.95 3.24 -29.89
C ILE A 75 13.02 3.27 -31.42
N LEU A 76 12.45 2.24 -32.05
CA LEU A 76 12.38 2.12 -33.51
C LEU A 76 11.67 3.34 -34.12
N ASN A 77 12.34 4.06 -35.01
CA ASN A 77 11.87 5.34 -35.59
C ASN A 77 11.51 6.41 -34.55
N GLY A 78 12.01 6.28 -33.31
CA GLY A 78 11.66 7.13 -32.17
C GLY A 78 12.89 7.69 -31.44
N PRO A 79 12.69 8.28 -30.26
CA PRO A 79 13.78 8.82 -29.45
C PRO A 79 14.68 7.72 -28.87
N THR A 80 15.84 8.14 -28.36
CA THR A 80 16.58 7.35 -27.38
C THR A 80 16.04 7.71 -26.00
N ILE A 81 15.76 6.70 -25.18
CA ILE A 81 15.25 6.87 -23.82
C ILE A 81 16.28 6.38 -22.79
N ARG A 82 16.29 6.99 -21.60
CA ARG A 82 17.08 6.59 -20.43
C ARG A 82 16.20 6.63 -19.18
N ILE A 83 16.34 5.63 -18.30
CA ILE A 83 15.57 5.55 -17.06
C ILE A 83 16.16 6.52 -16.02
N ASN A 84 15.34 7.36 -15.40
CA ASN A 84 15.75 8.17 -14.24
C ASN A 84 15.86 7.30 -12.98
N ASP A 85 16.96 6.56 -12.91
CA ASP A 85 17.24 5.51 -11.95
C ASP A 85 18.48 5.86 -11.10
N PRO A 86 18.35 6.75 -10.10
CA PRO A 86 19.48 7.25 -9.31
C PRO A 86 20.12 6.17 -8.43
N ASN A 87 19.36 5.13 -8.07
CA ASN A 87 19.86 4.00 -7.29
C ASN A 87 20.41 2.87 -8.19
N ALA A 88 20.40 3.07 -9.50
CA ALA A 88 20.83 2.10 -10.50
C ALA A 88 20.18 0.72 -10.30
N VAL A 89 18.90 0.66 -9.93
CA VAL A 89 18.16 -0.59 -9.68
C VAL A 89 17.75 -1.24 -10.99
N PHE A 90 17.24 -0.47 -11.96
CA PHE A 90 16.69 -0.95 -13.23
C PHE A 90 17.69 -0.89 -14.39
N SER A 91 18.74 -0.10 -14.28
CA SER A 91 19.68 0.22 -15.38
C SER A 91 21.10 0.49 -14.87
N ALA A 92 21.97 1.00 -15.75
CA ALA A 92 23.33 1.44 -15.41
C ALA A 92 23.40 2.69 -14.49
N GLY A 93 22.24 3.27 -14.16
CA GLY A 93 22.13 4.46 -13.33
C GLY A 93 22.14 5.74 -14.16
N PHE A 94 21.17 6.60 -13.89
CA PHE A 94 21.08 7.95 -14.43
C PHE A 94 20.22 8.77 -13.47
N SER A 95 20.56 10.03 -13.23
CA SER A 95 19.92 10.80 -12.16
C SER A 95 19.59 12.22 -12.60
N LEU A 96 18.31 12.55 -12.43
CA LEU A 96 17.76 13.90 -12.38
C LEU A 96 16.90 14.04 -11.10
N PRO A 97 16.73 15.26 -10.56
CA PRO A 97 16.15 15.44 -9.23
C PRO A 97 14.62 15.26 -9.15
N PHE A 98 13.92 15.11 -10.28
CA PHE A 98 12.46 14.99 -10.34
C PHE A 98 12.04 13.80 -11.19
N MET A 99 10.84 13.25 -10.94
CA MET A 99 10.26 12.11 -11.65
C MET A 99 11.25 10.94 -11.75
N VAL A 100 11.55 10.36 -10.59
CA VAL A 100 12.47 9.23 -10.45
C VAL A 100 11.70 7.93 -10.60
N SER A 101 12.29 6.92 -11.26
CA SER A 101 11.71 5.58 -11.29
C SER A 101 11.61 5.01 -9.88
N ASP A 102 10.45 4.50 -9.50
CA ASP A 102 10.27 3.92 -8.18
C ASP A 102 10.84 2.50 -8.13
N ASP A 103 11.75 2.27 -7.20
CA ASP A 103 12.40 0.99 -6.92
C ASP A 103 11.77 0.22 -5.75
N VAL A 104 10.78 0.79 -5.06
CA VAL A 104 10.01 0.15 -4.00
C VAL A 104 8.76 -0.56 -4.56
N SER A 105 7.95 0.16 -5.34
CA SER A 105 6.81 -0.34 -6.11
C SER A 105 7.14 -0.20 -7.61
N PRO A 106 7.80 -1.21 -8.20
CA PRO A 106 8.58 -1.03 -9.42
C PRO A 106 7.77 -0.39 -10.55
N SER A 107 8.26 0.75 -11.06
CA SER A 107 7.68 1.45 -12.21
C SER A 107 8.21 0.94 -13.56
N ILE A 108 9.22 0.07 -13.54
CA ILE A 108 9.80 -0.56 -14.74
C ILE A 108 9.41 -2.03 -14.74
N THR A 109 8.38 -2.38 -15.52
CA THR A 109 7.71 -3.69 -15.40
C THR A 109 7.32 -4.31 -16.74
N SER A 110 7.04 -5.60 -16.67
CA SER A 110 6.28 -6.32 -17.70
C SER A 110 4.78 -6.10 -17.50
N PHE A 111 3.94 -6.54 -18.45
CA PHE A 111 2.49 -6.43 -18.38
C PHE A 111 1.91 -6.88 -17.02
N SER A 112 2.43 -8.00 -16.50
CA SER A 112 1.97 -8.64 -15.26
C SER A 112 2.45 -7.96 -13.97
N GLY A 113 3.31 -6.94 -14.07
CA GLY A 113 3.96 -6.27 -12.95
C GLY A 113 5.29 -6.88 -12.53
N PHE A 114 5.75 -7.97 -13.16
CA PHE A 114 7.09 -8.50 -12.89
C PHE A 114 8.16 -7.47 -13.30
N PRO A 115 9.16 -7.16 -12.44
CA PRO A 115 10.11 -6.09 -12.69
C PRO A 115 11.05 -6.42 -13.83
N MET A 116 11.30 -5.41 -14.67
CA MET A 116 12.13 -5.51 -15.87
C MET A 116 13.35 -4.59 -15.75
N CYS A 117 14.38 -4.84 -16.55
CA CYS A 117 15.64 -4.12 -16.45
C CYS A 117 16.36 -3.95 -17.78
N VAL A 118 17.25 -2.96 -17.83
CA VAL A 118 18.27 -2.79 -18.87
C VAL A 118 19.57 -3.41 -18.37
N PRO A 119 20.12 -4.43 -19.05
CA PRO A 119 21.38 -5.03 -18.63
C PRO A 119 22.50 -3.99 -18.54
N ARG A 120 23.34 -4.09 -17.51
CA ARG A 120 24.53 -3.22 -17.31
C ARG A 120 25.80 -3.81 -17.93
N SER A 121 25.75 -5.08 -18.29
CA SER A 121 26.84 -5.81 -18.93
C SER A 121 26.30 -7.09 -19.57
N ALA A 122 27.13 -7.80 -20.34
CA ALA A 122 26.76 -9.09 -20.93
C ALA A 122 26.50 -10.19 -19.88
N SER A 123 26.97 -10.01 -18.65
CA SER A 123 26.86 -10.98 -17.55
C SER A 123 26.31 -10.31 -16.28
N ASP A 124 25.25 -9.51 -16.44
CA ASP A 124 24.59 -8.83 -15.33
C ASP A 124 23.80 -9.83 -14.46
N VAL A 125 24.30 -10.09 -13.25
CA VAL A 125 23.67 -11.02 -12.28
C VAL A 125 22.34 -10.52 -11.74
N LEU A 126 22.08 -9.21 -11.82
CA LEU A 126 20.85 -8.56 -11.38
C LEU A 126 19.86 -8.35 -12.54
N CYS A 127 20.30 -8.56 -13.77
CA CYS A 127 19.49 -8.50 -14.99
C CYS A 127 19.87 -9.60 -16.00
N PRO A 128 19.83 -10.89 -15.62
CA PRO A 128 20.43 -11.95 -16.41
C PRO A 128 19.56 -12.35 -17.63
N ASP A 129 20.20 -12.53 -18.79
CA ASP A 129 19.53 -13.02 -20.03
C ASP A 129 18.83 -14.37 -19.81
N SER A 130 19.34 -15.20 -18.89
CA SER A 130 18.71 -16.48 -18.53
C SER A 130 17.31 -16.32 -17.93
N ASN A 131 16.96 -15.16 -17.38
CA ASN A 131 15.63 -14.89 -16.86
C ASN A 131 14.65 -14.39 -17.95
N ARG A 132 15.10 -14.34 -19.20
CA ARG A 132 14.31 -13.98 -20.38
C ARG A 132 14.38 -15.08 -21.45
N PRO A 133 13.61 -16.18 -21.30
CA PRO A 133 13.68 -17.32 -22.19
C PRO A 133 13.34 -16.99 -23.64
N ARG A 134 13.98 -17.70 -24.56
CA ARG A 134 13.66 -17.67 -26.00
C ARG A 134 12.61 -18.74 -26.34
N ALA A 135 11.74 -18.42 -27.29
CA ALA A 135 10.74 -19.34 -27.81
C ALA A 135 11.44 -20.57 -28.46
N PRO A 136 11.03 -21.80 -28.12
CA PRO A 136 11.63 -23.01 -28.66
C PRO A 136 11.61 -23.02 -30.20
N GLY A 137 12.73 -23.41 -30.81
CA GLY A 137 12.84 -23.62 -32.26
C GLY A 137 12.94 -22.36 -33.14
N THR A 138 12.71 -21.16 -32.61
CA THR A 138 12.80 -19.90 -33.38
C THR A 138 13.92 -18.98 -32.93
N GLY A 139 14.40 -19.11 -31.70
CA GLY A 139 15.40 -18.20 -31.10
C GLY A 139 14.86 -16.79 -30.82
N ALA A 140 13.60 -16.52 -31.16
CA ALA A 140 12.92 -15.27 -30.85
C ALA A 140 12.64 -15.15 -29.34
N PRO A 141 12.55 -13.94 -28.78
CA PRO A 141 12.11 -13.74 -27.39
C PRO A 141 10.75 -14.40 -27.13
N SER A 142 10.63 -15.20 -26.06
CA SER A 142 9.29 -15.60 -25.60
C SER A 142 8.52 -14.37 -25.13
N ARG A 143 7.20 -14.34 -25.25
CA ARG A 143 6.37 -13.22 -24.78
C ARG A 143 5.48 -13.59 -23.61
N ILE A 144 5.29 -14.88 -23.37
CA ILE A 144 4.49 -15.41 -22.28
C ILE A 144 5.29 -16.56 -21.68
N PHE A 145 5.70 -16.42 -20.43
CA PHE A 145 6.50 -17.43 -19.74
C PHE A 145 6.40 -17.25 -18.23
N GLN A 146 6.69 -18.32 -17.50
CA GLN A 146 6.90 -18.26 -16.06
C GLN A 146 8.36 -17.86 -15.80
N ALA A 147 8.59 -16.93 -14.87
CA ALA A 147 9.93 -16.48 -14.51
C ALA A 147 10.81 -17.68 -14.10
N PRO A 148 11.93 -17.93 -14.81
CA PRO A 148 12.91 -18.93 -14.38
C PRO A 148 13.42 -18.70 -12.96
N ASP A 149 13.62 -17.42 -12.60
CA ASP A 149 14.03 -16.99 -11.27
C ASP A 149 13.19 -15.78 -10.85
N ALA A 150 12.22 -16.03 -9.97
CA ALA A 150 11.28 -15.00 -9.53
C ALA A 150 11.91 -13.97 -8.57
N LEU A 151 13.15 -14.17 -8.10
CA LEU A 151 13.86 -13.26 -7.19
C LEU A 151 14.81 -12.29 -7.90
N VAL A 152 14.83 -12.31 -9.23
CA VAL A 152 15.64 -11.41 -10.06
C VAL A 152 14.79 -10.83 -11.18
N MET A 153 15.08 -9.61 -11.61
CA MET A 153 14.42 -8.99 -12.76
C MET A 153 14.69 -9.73 -14.08
N ALA A 154 13.86 -9.47 -15.09
CA ALA A 154 14.07 -9.97 -16.44
C ALA A 154 14.50 -8.83 -17.38
N PRO A 155 15.48 -9.04 -18.28
CA PRO A 155 15.90 -7.99 -19.20
C PRO A 155 14.84 -7.66 -20.26
N PHE A 156 14.73 -6.38 -20.60
CA PHE A 156 14.11 -5.97 -21.87
C PHE A 156 14.93 -6.52 -23.05
N LEU A 157 14.26 -6.82 -24.16
CA LEU A 157 14.90 -7.25 -25.40
C LEU A 157 14.46 -6.40 -26.59
N VAL A 158 15.30 -6.39 -27.62
CA VAL A 158 14.95 -5.84 -28.94
C VAL A 158 13.67 -6.51 -29.45
N GLY A 159 12.71 -5.69 -29.89
CA GLY A 159 11.39 -6.11 -30.34
C GLY A 159 10.31 -6.20 -29.25
N ASP A 160 10.66 -5.97 -27.98
CA ASP A 160 9.64 -5.72 -26.95
C ASP A 160 8.89 -4.41 -27.28
N TYR A 161 7.58 -4.42 -27.04
CA TYR A 161 6.69 -3.29 -27.25
C TYR A 161 6.44 -2.67 -25.88
N ILE A 162 6.89 -1.44 -25.71
CA ILE A 162 6.82 -0.73 -24.45
C ILE A 162 5.94 0.50 -24.56
N GLU A 163 5.24 0.78 -23.47
CA GLU A 163 4.71 2.10 -23.16
C GLU A 163 5.64 2.73 -22.12
N TYR A 164 5.89 4.03 -22.23
CA TYR A 164 6.80 4.74 -21.36
C TYR A 164 6.35 6.19 -21.13
N HIS A 165 6.64 6.67 -19.93
CA HIS A 165 6.35 8.03 -19.47
C HIS A 165 7.65 8.74 -19.10
N GLY A 166 7.77 9.99 -19.51
CA GLY A 166 9.00 10.75 -19.37
C GLY A 166 8.96 12.07 -20.10
N PHE A 167 10.01 12.85 -19.90
CA PHE A 167 10.15 14.20 -20.44
C PHE A 167 11.36 14.29 -21.36
N ARG A 168 11.28 15.18 -22.35
CA ARG A 168 12.40 15.45 -23.26
C ARG A 168 13.41 16.36 -22.59
N THR A 169 14.69 16.02 -22.72
CA THR A 169 15.79 16.89 -22.35
C THR A 169 16.12 17.86 -23.47
N SER A 170 16.84 18.94 -23.16
CA SER A 170 17.36 19.89 -24.15
C SER A 170 18.31 19.25 -25.18
N ALA A 171 18.90 18.09 -24.85
CA ALA A 171 19.75 17.32 -25.75
C ALA A 171 18.97 16.44 -26.75
N GLY A 172 17.64 16.34 -26.62
CA GLY A 172 16.77 15.54 -27.50
C GLY A 172 16.55 14.09 -27.06
N ASP A 173 17.25 13.63 -26.01
CA ASP A 173 16.97 12.36 -25.34
C ASP A 173 15.72 12.49 -24.46
N MET A 174 15.00 11.38 -24.28
CA MET A 174 13.89 11.32 -23.33
C MET A 174 14.34 10.63 -22.04
N VAL A 175 14.04 11.25 -20.90
CA VAL A 175 14.28 10.66 -19.59
C VAL A 175 12.95 10.13 -19.08
N VAL A 176 12.91 8.83 -18.79
CA VAL A 176 11.68 8.12 -18.43
C VAL A 176 11.73 7.64 -16.99
N PHE A 177 10.57 7.61 -16.34
CA PHE A 177 10.42 7.15 -14.95
C PHE A 177 9.49 5.96 -14.83
N GLU A 178 8.71 5.66 -15.87
CA GLU A 178 7.87 4.47 -15.96
C GLU A 178 8.04 3.81 -17.34
N ILE A 179 8.12 2.48 -17.35
CA ILE A 179 8.12 1.66 -18.56
C ILE A 179 7.30 0.40 -18.31
N VAL A 180 6.36 0.10 -19.21
CA VAL A 180 5.59 -1.15 -19.20
C VAL A 180 5.79 -1.90 -20.52
N ALA A 181 6.36 -3.10 -20.47
CA ALA A 181 6.39 -4.01 -21.61
C ALA A 181 5.04 -4.73 -21.79
N TRP A 182 4.13 -4.08 -22.50
CA TRP A 182 2.76 -4.55 -22.72
C TRP A 182 2.65 -5.88 -23.46
N ASN A 183 3.64 -6.23 -24.28
CA ASN A 183 3.65 -7.49 -25.02
C ASN A 183 4.42 -8.61 -24.29
N VAL A 184 4.84 -8.39 -23.04
CA VAL A 184 5.57 -9.39 -22.24
C VAL A 184 4.76 -9.71 -20.98
N GLN A 185 4.31 -10.96 -20.87
CA GLN A 185 3.63 -11.51 -19.70
C GLN A 185 4.59 -12.45 -18.96
N ILE A 186 4.97 -12.08 -17.74
CA ILE A 186 5.82 -12.91 -16.88
C ILE A 186 5.03 -13.37 -15.66
N THR A 187 4.78 -14.67 -15.54
CA THR A 187 4.04 -15.22 -14.40
C THR A 187 4.97 -15.76 -13.31
N THR A 188 4.48 -15.81 -12.08
CA THR A 188 5.13 -16.50 -10.95
C THR A 188 4.16 -17.52 -10.34
N THR A 189 4.68 -18.37 -9.45
CA THR A 189 3.89 -19.34 -8.69
C THR A 189 4.23 -19.20 -7.21
N GLY A 190 3.31 -18.66 -6.42
CA GLY A 190 3.49 -18.40 -5.00
C GLY A 190 4.30 -17.14 -4.73
N SER A 191 5.24 -17.26 -3.77
CA SER A 191 6.05 -16.14 -3.30
C SER A 191 7.43 -16.14 -3.98
N PRO A 192 7.86 -15.03 -4.61
CA PRO A 192 7.19 -13.74 -4.67
C PRO A 192 6.08 -13.66 -5.72
N THR A 193 5.06 -12.87 -5.40
CA THR A 193 4.06 -12.36 -6.34
C THR A 193 4.36 -10.90 -6.65
N TYR A 194 4.15 -10.46 -7.89
CA TYR A 194 4.28 -9.05 -8.26
C TYR A 194 2.91 -8.47 -8.58
N ILE A 195 2.71 -7.20 -8.22
CA ILE A 195 1.47 -6.46 -8.41
C ILE A 195 1.80 -5.21 -9.22
N ARG A 196 0.96 -4.85 -10.18
CA ARG A 196 0.98 -3.56 -10.87
C ARG A 196 -0.39 -2.93 -10.76
N ILE A 197 -0.46 -1.62 -10.50
CA ILE A 197 -1.70 -0.85 -10.53
C ILE A 197 -1.63 0.09 -11.74
N GLU A 198 -2.65 0.03 -12.59
CA GLU A 198 -2.78 0.87 -13.79
C GLU A 198 -3.77 2.02 -13.55
N GLU A 199 -4.73 1.84 -12.64
CA GLU A 199 -5.77 2.82 -12.34
C GLU A 199 -5.98 2.86 -10.83
N ALA A 200 -5.93 4.05 -10.24
CA ALA A 200 -6.33 4.32 -8.87
C ALA A 200 -7.06 5.66 -8.81
N LEU A 201 -8.37 5.60 -8.62
CA LEU A 201 -9.28 6.74 -8.61
C LEU A 201 -10.11 6.67 -7.34
N ILE A 202 -10.17 7.77 -6.59
CA ILE A 202 -10.95 7.84 -5.35
C ILE A 202 -12.12 8.82 -5.50
N GLY A 203 -13.33 8.32 -5.28
CA GLY A 203 -14.53 9.15 -5.18
C GLY A 203 -14.67 9.74 -3.77
N VAL A 204 -14.77 11.06 -3.68
CA VAL A 204 -14.92 11.80 -2.42
C VAL A 204 -16.38 11.87 -2.04
N PHE A 205 -16.72 11.35 -0.86
CA PHE A 205 -18.08 11.30 -0.35
C PHE A 205 -18.51 12.66 0.19
N ASP A 206 -19.71 13.08 -0.20
CA ASP A 206 -20.46 14.15 0.44
C ASP A 206 -21.89 13.66 0.69
N SER A 207 -22.47 14.11 1.80
CA SER A 207 -23.81 13.73 2.25
C SER A 207 -24.93 14.63 1.71
N ASP A 208 -24.60 15.71 1.01
CA ASP A 208 -25.57 16.60 0.39
C ASP A 208 -26.41 15.83 -0.65
N PRO A 209 -27.75 15.81 -0.51
CA PRO A 209 -28.61 15.09 -1.46
C PRO A 209 -28.59 15.66 -2.89
N ASN A 210 -28.01 16.84 -3.10
CA ASN A 210 -27.89 17.50 -4.41
C ASN A 210 -26.57 17.18 -5.12
N VAL A 211 -25.75 16.27 -4.59
CA VAL A 211 -24.50 15.87 -5.22
C VAL A 211 -24.54 14.45 -5.78
N GLU A 212 -23.82 14.23 -6.88
CA GLU A 212 -23.43 12.92 -7.37
C GLU A 212 -22.01 12.62 -6.90
N VAL A 213 -21.82 11.42 -6.32
CA VAL A 213 -20.52 10.96 -5.83
C VAL A 213 -20.00 9.85 -6.74
N ALA A 214 -18.75 9.97 -7.18
CA ALA A 214 -18.08 8.98 -7.99
C ALA A 214 -17.76 7.68 -7.23
N GLU A 215 -17.57 6.58 -7.97
CA GLU A 215 -17.08 5.34 -7.37
C GLU A 215 -15.59 5.41 -7.10
N THR A 216 -15.12 4.76 -6.03
CA THR A 216 -13.69 4.51 -5.86
C THR A 216 -13.32 3.24 -6.63
N ARG A 217 -12.25 3.30 -7.42
CA ARG A 217 -11.89 2.23 -8.34
C ARG A 217 -10.38 2.01 -8.41
N PHE A 218 -10.01 0.73 -8.38
CA PHE A 218 -8.66 0.28 -8.61
C PHE A 218 -8.63 -0.79 -9.70
N VAL A 219 -7.66 -0.69 -10.60
CA VAL A 219 -7.40 -1.70 -11.61
C VAL A 219 -5.92 -2.04 -11.59
N GLY A 220 -5.62 -3.34 -11.55
CA GLY A 220 -4.26 -3.80 -11.61
C GLY A 220 -4.12 -5.20 -12.17
N TYR A 221 -2.89 -5.71 -12.11
CA TYR A 221 -2.50 -7.03 -12.56
C TYR A 221 -1.63 -7.70 -11.50
N THR A 222 -1.51 -9.02 -11.61
CA THR A 222 -0.61 -9.82 -10.76
C THR A 222 0.16 -10.84 -11.59
N SER A 223 1.40 -11.12 -11.20
CA SER A 223 2.18 -12.21 -11.80
C SER A 223 1.64 -13.60 -11.42
N ASP A 224 0.88 -13.72 -10.32
CA ASP A 224 0.29 -14.97 -9.86
C ASP A 224 -1.24 -14.85 -9.75
N PRO A 225 -2.03 -15.55 -10.59
CA PRO A 225 -3.49 -15.50 -10.55
C PRO A 225 -4.11 -16.29 -9.39
N THR A 226 -3.32 -17.03 -8.61
CA THR A 226 -3.81 -17.88 -7.51
C THR A 226 -3.81 -17.17 -6.16
N THR A 227 -3.15 -16.02 -6.04
CA THR A 227 -3.10 -15.23 -4.80
C THR A 227 -4.34 -14.38 -4.59
N VAL A 228 -4.68 -14.06 -3.35
CA VAL A 228 -5.66 -13.01 -3.05
C VAL A 228 -4.91 -11.68 -2.87
N ILE A 229 -5.41 -10.61 -3.47
CA ILE A 229 -4.91 -9.25 -3.23
C ILE A 229 -5.86 -8.56 -2.24
N SER A 230 -5.33 -7.81 -1.27
CA SER A 230 -6.10 -6.89 -0.44
C SER A 230 -5.60 -5.45 -0.62
N LEU A 231 -6.49 -4.49 -0.43
CA LEU A 231 -6.22 -3.05 -0.50
C LEU A 231 -6.33 -2.45 0.89
N SER A 232 -5.38 -1.57 1.25
CA SER A 232 -5.38 -0.81 2.50
C SER A 232 -5.06 0.65 2.25
N ALA A 233 -5.69 1.55 2.99
CA ALA A 233 -5.26 2.94 3.13
C ALA A 233 -4.04 2.99 4.05
N ILE A 234 -3.03 3.79 3.69
CA ILE A 234 -1.87 4.06 4.53
C ILE A 234 -2.16 5.30 5.37
N ASP A 235 -2.57 5.12 6.62
CA ASP A 235 -2.80 6.23 7.55
C ASP A 235 -1.48 6.52 8.30
N ILE A 236 -0.99 7.76 8.22
CA ILE A 236 0.27 8.19 8.85
C ILE A 236 -0.05 8.92 10.16
N ASP A 237 0.69 8.60 11.22
CA ASP A 237 0.70 9.39 12.44
C ASP A 237 1.57 10.64 12.26
N PRO A 238 1.03 11.87 12.33
CA PRO A 238 1.79 13.08 12.00
C PRO A 238 2.90 13.41 13.01
N CYS A 239 2.84 12.87 14.23
CA CYS A 239 3.85 13.16 15.26
C CYS A 239 5.05 12.20 15.18
N THR A 240 4.83 10.97 14.68
CA THR A 240 5.83 9.89 14.73
C THR A 240 6.22 9.36 13.36
N GLY A 241 5.45 9.64 12.32
CA GLY A 241 5.66 9.10 10.97
C GLY A 241 5.28 7.63 10.87
N ALA A 242 4.72 7.05 11.94
CA ALA A 242 4.35 5.65 11.96
C ALA A 242 3.18 5.39 11.01
N GLU A 243 3.38 4.48 10.08
CA GLU A 243 2.34 4.02 9.17
C GLU A 243 1.44 2.98 9.85
N SER A 244 0.14 3.11 9.61
CA SER A 244 -0.86 2.11 9.93
C SER A 244 -1.68 1.80 8.69
N PHE A 245 -2.04 0.52 8.54
CA PHE A 245 -2.73 0.04 7.35
C PHE A 245 -4.17 -0.28 7.69
N ARG A 246 -5.08 0.61 7.28
CA ARG A 246 -6.51 0.39 7.43
C ARG A 246 -7.03 -0.36 6.22
N ASN A 247 -7.63 -1.53 6.46
CA ASN A 247 -8.20 -2.33 5.38
C ASN A 247 -9.29 -1.53 4.64
N PHE A 248 -9.16 -1.48 3.33
CA PHE A 248 -10.07 -0.78 2.43
C PHE A 248 -10.95 -1.77 1.65
N GLY A 249 -10.41 -2.93 1.28
CA GLY A 249 -11.19 -4.10 0.91
C GLY A 249 -10.46 -5.05 -0.03
N VAL A 250 -11.22 -5.93 -0.70
CA VAL A 250 -10.67 -7.05 -1.49
C VAL A 250 -11.03 -6.89 -2.98
N PRO A 251 -10.06 -6.64 -3.87
CA PRO A 251 -10.26 -6.69 -5.32
C PRO A 251 -10.67 -8.07 -5.81
N GLN A 252 -11.20 -8.09 -7.03
CA GLN A 252 -11.68 -9.28 -7.69
C GLN A 252 -10.72 -9.68 -8.81
N LEU A 253 -10.12 -10.85 -8.68
CA LEU A 253 -9.30 -11.41 -9.75
C LEU A 253 -10.16 -11.80 -10.96
N ARG A 254 -9.64 -11.49 -12.14
CA ARG A 254 -10.17 -11.73 -13.48
C ARG A 254 -9.16 -12.49 -14.36
N PRO A 255 -8.89 -13.77 -14.04
CA PRO A 255 -7.94 -14.58 -14.80
C PRO A 255 -8.42 -14.90 -16.23
N GLU A 256 -9.73 -14.87 -16.48
CA GLU A 256 -10.37 -15.40 -17.70
C GLU A 256 -10.24 -14.50 -18.95
N ALA A 257 -9.82 -13.23 -18.80
CA ALA A 257 -9.63 -12.34 -19.95
C ALA A 257 -8.22 -12.52 -20.55
N GLY A 258 -7.98 -13.63 -21.24
CA GLY A 258 -6.75 -13.87 -22.03
C GLY A 258 -5.47 -14.09 -21.21
N GLY A 259 -5.57 -14.59 -19.97
CA GLY A 259 -4.39 -14.87 -19.13
C GLY A 259 -3.68 -13.63 -18.57
N ARG A 260 -4.36 -12.48 -18.59
CA ARG A 260 -3.81 -11.18 -18.15
C ARG A 260 -3.64 -11.06 -16.63
N ASN A 261 -4.25 -11.95 -15.84
CA ASN A 261 -4.25 -11.89 -14.37
C ASN A 261 -4.70 -10.53 -13.82
N LYS A 262 -5.67 -9.90 -14.49
CA LYS A 262 -6.23 -8.61 -14.12
C LYS A 262 -7.00 -8.73 -12.80
N TRP A 263 -7.01 -7.70 -11.99
CA TRP A 263 -7.94 -7.55 -10.88
C TRP A 263 -8.61 -6.17 -10.91
N ILE A 264 -9.82 -6.09 -10.37
CA ILE A 264 -10.59 -4.85 -10.29
C ILE A 264 -11.21 -4.75 -8.91
N ALA A 265 -11.03 -3.63 -8.24
CA ALA A 265 -11.78 -3.24 -7.06
C ALA A 265 -12.70 -2.07 -7.41
N ARG A 266 -13.94 -2.14 -6.93
CA ARG A 266 -14.89 -1.03 -6.98
C ARG A 266 -15.56 -0.93 -5.63
N PHE A 267 -15.56 0.28 -5.09
CA PHE A 267 -16.12 0.60 -3.81
C PHE A 267 -17.15 1.70 -4.01
N ASP A 268 -18.25 1.56 -3.27
CA ASP A 268 -19.33 2.52 -3.29
C ASP A 268 -18.81 3.86 -2.73
N GLY A 269 -19.10 4.95 -3.44
CA GLY A 269 -18.74 6.30 -3.00
C GLY A 269 -19.68 6.83 -1.91
N THR A 270 -20.78 6.15 -1.60
CA THR A 270 -21.82 6.66 -0.68
C THR A 270 -21.53 6.48 0.82
N VAL A 271 -20.30 6.07 1.18
CA VAL A 271 -19.90 5.89 2.57
C VAL A 271 -18.74 6.82 2.86
N ALA A 272 -18.89 7.64 3.91
CA ALA A 272 -17.79 8.44 4.43
C ALA A 272 -16.61 7.54 4.78
N THR A 273 -15.47 7.79 4.16
CA THR A 273 -14.22 7.10 4.47
C THR A 273 -13.13 8.14 4.65
N ALA A 274 -12.27 7.92 5.65
CA ALA A 274 -11.06 8.72 5.75
C ALA A 274 -10.18 8.45 4.52
N TYR A 275 -9.76 9.52 3.87
CA TYR A 275 -8.91 9.52 2.70
C TYR A 275 -7.45 9.75 3.11
N THR A 276 -6.53 9.18 2.35
CA THR A 276 -5.09 9.32 2.55
C THR A 276 -4.40 9.45 1.21
N ARG A 277 -3.17 9.96 1.19
CA ARG A 277 -2.37 10.16 -0.03
C ARG A 277 -2.07 8.84 -0.75
N GLU A 278 -1.84 7.76 -0.01
CA GLU A 278 -1.29 6.51 -0.55
C GLU A 278 -2.09 5.29 -0.10
N TYR A 279 -2.26 4.35 -1.03
CA TYR A 279 -2.91 3.07 -0.79
C TYR A 279 -1.95 1.95 -1.10
N ARG A 280 -2.09 0.83 -0.40
CA ARG A 280 -1.27 -0.36 -0.59
C ARG A 280 -2.11 -1.53 -1.05
N ALA A 281 -1.72 -2.15 -2.15
CA ALA A 281 -2.11 -3.51 -2.50
C ALA A 281 -1.09 -4.50 -1.93
N ILE A 282 -1.57 -5.61 -1.35
CA ILE A 282 -0.71 -6.66 -0.81
C ILE A 282 -1.25 -8.05 -1.12
N ALA A 283 -0.37 -8.96 -1.49
CA ALA A 283 -0.68 -10.33 -1.86
C ALA A 283 -0.74 -11.27 -0.65
N SER A 284 -1.58 -12.30 -0.73
CA SER A 284 -1.71 -13.35 0.28
C SER A 284 -0.47 -14.24 0.40
N THR A 285 0.44 -14.16 -0.57
CA THR A 285 1.74 -14.83 -0.57
C THR A 285 2.79 -14.11 0.30
N GLY A 286 2.42 -12.95 0.86
CA GLY A 286 3.31 -12.11 1.66
C GLY A 286 4.34 -11.35 0.82
N THR A 287 5.24 -10.65 1.50
CA THR A 287 6.28 -9.84 0.87
C THR A 287 7.64 -10.51 0.92
N VAL A 288 8.44 -10.34 -0.14
CA VAL A 288 9.83 -10.83 -0.20
C VAL A 288 10.71 -9.77 -0.82
N VAL A 289 11.86 -9.48 -0.19
CA VAL A 289 12.89 -8.62 -0.79
C VAL A 289 13.67 -9.44 -1.80
N THR A 290 13.65 -9.02 -3.06
CA THR A 290 14.37 -9.67 -4.16
C THR A 290 15.87 -9.41 -4.06
N ARG A 291 16.68 -10.09 -4.88
CA ARG A 291 18.12 -9.78 -4.99
C ARG A 291 18.40 -8.37 -5.51
N ASN A 292 17.41 -7.75 -6.16
CA ASN A 292 17.48 -6.38 -6.66
C ASN A 292 17.09 -5.33 -5.60
N GLY A 293 16.71 -5.74 -4.39
CA GLY A 293 16.23 -4.83 -3.34
C GLY A 293 14.75 -4.44 -3.44
N ILE A 294 14.05 -4.92 -4.47
CA ILE A 294 12.61 -4.66 -4.67
C ILE A 294 11.80 -5.48 -3.66
N VAL A 295 10.81 -4.86 -3.01
CA VAL A 295 9.88 -5.55 -2.11
C VAL A 295 8.71 -6.11 -2.91
N ALA A 296 8.84 -7.34 -3.38
CA ALA A 296 7.75 -8.05 -4.06
C ALA A 296 6.63 -8.41 -3.08
N GLY A 297 5.43 -8.66 -3.61
CA GLY A 297 4.23 -9.03 -2.84
C GLY A 297 3.37 -7.85 -2.40
N GLN A 298 3.83 -6.63 -2.65
CA GLN A 298 3.09 -5.40 -2.39
C GLN A 298 3.26 -4.38 -3.52
N TYR A 299 2.37 -3.40 -3.56
CA TYR A 299 2.48 -2.22 -4.40
C TYR A 299 1.84 -1.05 -3.67
N VAL A 300 2.58 0.04 -3.48
CA VAL A 300 2.07 1.30 -2.94
C VAL A 300 1.75 2.21 -4.12
N VAL A 301 0.52 2.69 -4.20
CA VAL A 301 0.05 3.59 -5.23
C VAL A 301 -0.26 4.96 -4.61
N PRO A 302 0.35 6.05 -5.10
CA PRO A 302 -0.10 7.39 -4.79
C PRO A 302 -1.42 7.67 -5.53
N ILE A 303 -2.37 8.33 -4.86
CA ILE A 303 -3.62 8.74 -5.52
C ILE A 303 -3.40 10.07 -6.22
N LEU A 304 -3.57 10.04 -7.53
CA LEU A 304 -3.45 11.22 -8.39
C LEU A 304 -4.81 11.81 -8.80
N ASP A 305 -5.89 11.04 -8.64
CA ASP A 305 -7.23 11.46 -9.03
C ASP A 305 -8.23 11.33 -7.87
N TRP A 306 -8.65 12.49 -7.37
CA TRP A 306 -9.66 12.67 -6.33
C TRP A 306 -10.89 13.29 -6.96
N ILE A 307 -11.92 12.49 -7.22
CA ILE A 307 -13.14 12.98 -7.84
C ILE A 307 -14.03 13.58 -6.75
N GLN A 308 -14.05 14.91 -6.74
CA GLN A 308 -14.90 15.70 -5.86
C GLN A 308 -16.40 15.50 -6.20
N PRO A 309 -17.31 15.74 -5.25
CA PRO A 309 -18.75 15.64 -5.51
C PRO A 309 -19.17 16.57 -6.65
N GLU A 310 -19.97 16.06 -7.57
CA GLU A 310 -20.48 16.84 -8.71
C GLU A 310 -21.94 17.24 -8.47
N LEU A 311 -22.38 18.33 -9.10
CA LEU A 311 -23.75 18.79 -8.95
C LEU A 311 -24.75 17.88 -9.67
N LEU A 312 -25.72 17.33 -8.94
CA LEU A 312 -26.73 16.43 -9.49
C LEU A 312 -27.75 17.14 -10.41
N VAL A 313 -28.10 18.39 -10.09
CA VAL A 313 -29.15 19.15 -10.80
C VAL A 313 -28.53 20.31 -11.57
N PRO A 314 -28.52 20.27 -12.92
CA PRO A 314 -27.98 21.36 -13.72
C PRO A 314 -28.63 22.72 -13.40
N GLY A 315 -27.80 23.77 -13.32
CA GLY A 315 -28.23 25.15 -13.10
C GLY A 315 -28.25 25.61 -11.63
N ASN A 316 -28.07 24.71 -10.67
CA ASN A 316 -27.78 25.07 -9.29
C ASN A 316 -26.32 25.51 -9.13
N GLU A 317 -25.99 26.09 -7.96
CA GLU A 317 -24.61 26.38 -7.59
C GLU A 317 -23.81 25.07 -7.42
N PRO A 318 -22.59 24.98 -7.95
CA PRO A 318 -21.72 23.82 -7.72
C PRO A 318 -21.51 23.58 -6.21
N PRO A 319 -21.46 22.33 -5.75
CA PRO A 319 -21.11 22.03 -4.36
C PRO A 319 -19.68 22.50 -4.05
N ILE A 320 -19.41 22.71 -2.77
CA ILE A 320 -18.03 22.93 -2.30
C ILE A 320 -17.24 21.62 -2.43
N ASN A 321 -15.93 21.73 -2.61
CA ASN A 321 -15.06 20.56 -2.51
C ASN A 321 -14.97 20.11 -1.04
N GLU A 322 -14.94 18.79 -0.84
CA GLU A 322 -14.94 18.17 0.48
C GLU A 322 -13.51 17.75 0.85
N TYR A 323 -12.97 18.33 1.92
CA TYR A 323 -11.58 18.11 2.37
C TYR A 323 -11.48 17.63 3.82
N SER A 324 -12.58 17.63 4.59
CA SER A 324 -12.61 17.23 6.01
C SER A 324 -12.22 15.76 6.23
N GLN A 325 -12.39 14.92 5.22
CA GLN A 325 -12.07 13.50 5.28
C GLN A 325 -10.63 13.18 4.86
N PHE A 326 -9.86 14.15 4.38
CA PHE A 326 -8.48 13.95 3.92
C PHE A 326 -7.52 14.01 5.10
N SER A 327 -7.14 12.85 5.61
CA SER A 327 -6.30 12.74 6.81
C SER A 327 -4.98 13.50 6.68
N GLN A 328 -4.35 13.50 5.50
CA GLN A 328 -3.13 14.25 5.23
C GLN A 328 -3.33 15.77 5.27
N LEU A 329 -4.54 16.26 5.01
CA LEU A 329 -4.87 17.70 5.05
C LEU A 329 -5.34 18.12 6.44
N THR A 330 -6.15 17.29 7.10
CA THR A 330 -6.72 17.60 8.42
C THR A 330 -5.81 17.26 9.59
N ARG A 331 -4.86 16.32 9.40
CA ARG A 331 -3.90 15.91 10.43
C ARG A 331 -2.48 16.40 10.16
N GLY A 332 -2.16 16.69 8.90
CA GLY A 332 -0.80 16.96 8.47
C GLY A 332 0.00 15.68 8.17
N VAL A 333 1.29 15.83 7.93
CA VAL A 333 2.24 14.76 7.63
C VAL A 333 3.54 14.99 8.40
N GLY A 334 4.20 13.93 8.85
CA GLY A 334 5.51 14.05 9.48
C GLY A 334 5.82 12.94 10.48
N PRO A 335 7.01 12.98 11.10
CA PRO A 335 8.14 13.80 10.68
C PRO A 335 8.77 13.27 9.38
N ASP A 336 9.35 14.16 8.58
CA ASP A 336 10.19 13.77 7.43
C ASP A 336 11.58 13.28 7.89
N GLU A 337 12.48 12.99 6.94
CA GLU A 337 13.85 12.52 7.23
C GLU A 337 14.68 13.56 8.01
N ASP A 338 14.32 14.85 7.91
CA ASP A 338 14.96 15.96 8.61
C ASP A 338 14.28 16.28 9.95
N GLY A 339 13.22 15.55 10.32
CA GLY A 339 12.47 15.73 11.55
C GLY A 339 11.37 16.79 11.48
N ASN A 340 11.07 17.33 10.30
CA ASN A 340 10.04 18.35 10.12
C ASN A 340 8.64 17.72 10.17
N ILE A 341 7.76 18.32 10.96
CA ILE A 341 6.33 17.98 11.01
C ILE A 341 5.56 19.09 10.31
N PHE A 342 4.79 18.71 9.29
CA PHE A 342 3.92 19.59 8.53
C PHE A 342 2.50 19.45 9.06
N GLY A 343 1.96 20.52 9.63
CA GLY A 343 0.63 20.52 10.21
C GLY A 343 -0.50 20.49 9.18
N PRO A 344 -1.74 20.49 9.66
CA PRO A 344 -2.89 20.76 8.81
C PRO A 344 -2.76 22.10 8.08
N LEU A 345 -3.49 22.26 6.98
CA LEU A 345 -3.57 23.54 6.27
C LEU A 345 -4.07 24.67 7.18
N ASP A 346 -3.35 25.79 7.21
CA ASP A 346 -3.72 27.01 7.93
C ASP A 346 -3.61 28.23 6.99
N PRO A 347 -4.72 28.90 6.62
CA PRO A 347 -6.10 28.55 6.97
C PRO A 347 -6.59 27.28 6.24
N PHE A 348 -7.47 26.52 6.89
CA PHE A 348 -8.04 25.30 6.28
C PHE A 348 -9.04 25.65 5.17
N PRO A 349 -9.02 24.97 4.01
CA PRO A 349 -9.84 25.30 2.83
C PRO A 349 -11.31 24.86 2.98
N GLN A 350 -11.84 24.72 4.20
CA GLN A 350 -13.25 24.39 4.47
C GLN A 350 -13.64 24.90 5.85
N SER A 351 -14.84 25.49 5.98
CA SER A 351 -15.33 25.99 7.26
C SER A 351 -15.87 24.85 8.13
N GLY A 352 -15.77 24.99 9.46
CA GLY A 352 -16.36 24.04 10.41
C GLY A 352 -15.62 22.71 10.55
N VAL A 353 -14.43 22.58 9.94
CA VAL A 353 -13.59 21.37 10.04
C VAL A 353 -12.69 21.47 11.25
N THR A 354 -12.72 20.44 12.10
CA THR A 354 -11.75 20.28 13.18
C THR A 354 -10.46 19.71 12.61
N VAL A 355 -9.37 20.45 12.75
CA VAL A 355 -8.02 20.02 12.35
C VAL A 355 -7.21 19.58 13.55
N PHE A 356 -6.21 18.73 13.33
CA PHE A 356 -5.31 18.24 14.35
C PHE A 356 -4.47 19.35 14.98
N ASP A 357 -4.35 19.32 16.30
CA ASP A 357 -3.52 20.27 17.03
C ASP A 357 -2.07 19.76 17.12
N LEU A 358 -1.18 20.35 16.32
CA LEU A 358 0.24 20.01 16.34
C LEU A 358 0.91 20.21 17.70
N SER A 359 0.38 21.05 18.58
CA SER A 359 0.95 21.25 19.92
C SER A 359 0.84 19.99 20.80
N THR A 360 0.03 19.02 20.39
CA THR A 360 -0.07 17.71 21.03
C THR A 360 1.06 16.76 20.67
N CYS A 361 1.82 17.04 19.61
CA CYS A 361 3.00 16.26 19.30
C CYS A 361 4.10 16.51 20.35
N PRO A 362 4.88 15.48 20.71
CA PRO A 362 6.08 15.70 21.50
C PRO A 362 6.95 16.75 20.80
N PRO A 363 7.58 17.69 21.55
CA PRO A 363 8.54 18.60 20.93
C PRO A 363 9.57 17.77 20.15
N PRO A 364 10.01 18.22 18.96
CA PRO A 364 11.04 17.54 18.19
C PRO A 364 12.14 17.17 19.16
N GLY A 365 12.39 15.86 19.30
CA GLY A 365 13.29 15.37 20.33
C GLY A 365 14.56 16.20 20.24
N ASN A 366 14.85 16.99 21.27
CA ASN A 366 16.16 17.59 21.43
C ASN A 366 17.11 16.41 21.23
N PRO A 367 17.98 16.40 20.18
CA PRO A 367 18.66 15.19 19.73
C PRO A 367 19.14 14.47 20.96
N ALA A 368 18.55 13.28 21.19
CA ALA A 368 18.49 12.62 22.50
C ALA A 368 19.78 12.90 23.26
N ASP A 369 19.70 13.33 24.54
CA ASP A 369 20.89 13.57 25.37
C ASP A 369 21.95 12.56 24.93
N PRO A 370 23.04 13.00 24.26
CA PRO A 370 23.93 12.10 23.52
C PRO A 370 24.61 11.07 24.43
N GLN A 371 24.29 11.11 25.72
CA GLN A 371 24.73 10.26 26.81
C GLN A 371 23.68 9.28 27.37
N SER A 372 22.48 9.12 26.79
CA SER A 372 21.49 8.13 27.29
C SER A 372 21.04 7.07 26.25
N PRO A 373 20.97 5.77 26.62
CA PRO A 373 20.39 4.73 25.77
C PRO A 373 18.88 4.90 25.49
N THR A 374 18.44 4.62 24.26
CA THR A 374 17.05 4.65 23.78
C THR A 374 16.60 3.25 23.34
N PRO A 375 16.16 2.39 24.28
CA PRO A 375 15.74 1.03 23.95
C PRO A 375 14.41 0.98 23.18
N ARG A 376 14.28 -0.01 22.29
CA ARG A 376 13.00 -0.45 21.69
C ARG A 376 12.88 -1.97 21.78
N VAL A 377 11.64 -2.47 21.90
CA VAL A 377 11.34 -3.91 21.90
C VAL A 377 10.49 -4.28 20.69
N GLN A 378 10.82 -5.41 20.06
CA GLN A 378 9.96 -6.07 19.09
C GLN A 378 9.72 -7.52 19.51
N ALA A 379 8.56 -8.06 19.15
CA ALA A 379 8.22 -9.46 19.38
C ALA A 379 8.08 -10.20 18.05
N THR A 380 8.66 -11.40 17.95
CA THR A 380 8.57 -12.26 16.77
C THR A 380 7.89 -13.58 17.14
N ILE A 381 6.84 -13.96 16.41
CA ILE A 381 6.09 -15.20 16.64
C ILE A 381 6.01 -16.04 15.35
N PRO A 382 6.15 -17.39 15.42
CA PRO A 382 5.88 -18.27 14.30
C PRO A 382 4.41 -18.26 13.90
N ILE A 383 4.14 -18.05 12.62
CA ILE A 383 2.77 -17.96 12.06
C ILE A 383 2.42 -19.17 11.19
N SER A 384 3.39 -20.01 10.86
CA SER A 384 3.21 -21.22 10.05
C SER A 384 4.00 -22.40 10.62
N LEU A 385 3.57 -23.61 10.25
CA LEU A 385 4.32 -24.84 10.54
C LEU A 385 5.64 -24.93 9.76
N THR A 386 5.82 -24.11 8.73
CA THR A 386 7.01 -24.05 7.88
C THR A 386 8.07 -23.06 8.38
N GLY A 387 7.83 -22.45 9.55
CA GLY A 387 8.80 -21.56 10.21
C GLY A 387 8.74 -20.09 9.79
N THR A 388 7.71 -19.68 9.05
CA THR A 388 7.46 -18.27 8.77
C THR A 388 7.14 -17.54 10.08
N THR A 389 7.69 -16.35 10.26
CA THR A 389 7.49 -15.55 11.47
C THR A 389 6.95 -14.17 11.12
N VAL A 390 6.21 -13.57 12.04
CA VAL A 390 5.80 -12.16 11.98
C VAL A 390 6.43 -11.40 13.13
N THR A 391 6.79 -10.14 12.87
CA THR A 391 7.31 -9.22 13.89
C THR A 391 6.28 -8.15 14.22
N VAL A 392 6.08 -7.92 15.52
CA VAL A 392 5.18 -6.91 16.07
C VAL A 392 5.99 -5.89 16.86
N ALA A 393 5.75 -4.62 16.59
CA ALA A 393 6.28 -3.48 17.34
C ALA A 393 5.12 -2.59 17.79
N ASP A 394 5.29 -1.92 18.93
CA ASP A 394 4.43 -0.82 19.39
C ASP A 394 2.95 -1.14 19.63
N LYS A 395 2.58 -2.43 19.57
CA LYS A 395 1.23 -2.95 19.85
C LYS A 395 1.33 -4.25 20.66
N PRO A 396 0.32 -4.58 21.48
CA PRO A 396 0.33 -5.82 22.24
C PRO A 396 0.33 -7.06 21.34
N LEU A 397 1.16 -8.05 21.69
CA LEU A 397 1.14 -9.36 21.04
C LEU A 397 0.15 -10.29 21.77
N TYR A 398 -0.85 -10.84 21.08
CA TYR A 398 -1.75 -11.84 21.65
C TYR A 398 -1.17 -13.24 21.47
N VAL A 399 -1.13 -14.04 22.54
CA VAL A 399 -0.56 -15.39 22.54
C VAL A 399 -1.41 -16.37 23.34
N ARG A 400 -1.24 -17.66 23.05
CA ARG A 400 -1.71 -18.79 23.85
C ARG A 400 -0.56 -19.44 24.60
N ALA A 401 -0.89 -20.25 25.60
CA ALA A 401 0.13 -20.85 26.47
C ALA A 401 1.09 -21.81 25.74
N ASP A 402 0.64 -22.42 24.65
CA ASP A 402 1.44 -23.32 23.84
C ASP A 402 2.32 -22.61 22.79
N ASP A 403 2.13 -21.30 22.61
CA ASP A 403 2.95 -20.50 21.71
C ASP A 403 4.35 -20.24 22.28
N THR A 404 5.33 -20.24 21.39
CA THR A 404 6.67 -19.74 21.68
C THR A 404 6.91 -18.51 20.82
N PHE A 405 7.36 -17.42 21.43
CA PHE A 405 7.72 -16.19 20.74
C PHE A 405 9.07 -15.69 21.23
N THR A 406 9.69 -14.78 20.48
CA THR A 406 10.97 -14.16 20.84
C THR A 406 10.76 -12.67 21.04
N LEU A 407 11.24 -12.13 22.16
CA LEU A 407 11.38 -10.69 22.33
C LEU A 407 12.81 -10.30 21.94
N ARG A 408 12.96 -9.23 21.17
CA ARG A 408 14.24 -8.69 20.72
C ARG A 408 14.32 -7.22 21.07
N GLY A 409 15.46 -6.84 21.65
CA GLY A 409 15.79 -5.49 22.03
C GLY A 409 16.62 -4.79 20.95
N PHE A 410 16.42 -3.48 20.85
CA PHE A 410 17.15 -2.57 19.97
C PHE A 410 17.60 -1.34 20.76
N GLN A 411 18.63 -0.68 20.25
CA GLN A 411 19.13 0.61 20.71
C GLN A 411 19.01 1.56 19.53
N ASP A 412 18.22 2.61 19.69
CA ASP A 412 17.93 3.57 18.61
C ASP A 412 18.75 4.84 18.70
N ASN A 413 19.55 5.01 19.76
CA ASN A 413 20.51 6.11 19.81
C ASN A 413 21.66 5.87 18.81
N PRO A 414 21.83 6.74 17.78
CA PRO A 414 22.83 6.55 16.74
C PRO A 414 24.26 6.89 17.19
N SER A 415 24.44 7.39 18.41
CA SER A 415 25.76 7.71 18.97
C SER A 415 26.66 6.48 19.01
N THR A 416 27.90 6.63 18.53
CA THR A 416 28.92 5.57 18.57
C THR A 416 29.29 5.13 19.98
N VAL A 417 28.99 5.97 20.99
CA VAL A 417 29.16 5.67 22.42
C VAL A 417 28.20 4.57 22.89
N PHE A 418 27.13 4.31 22.14
CA PHE A 418 26.18 3.22 22.38
C PHE A 418 26.25 2.13 21.32
N ALA A 419 27.45 1.92 20.76
CA ALA A 419 27.70 0.77 19.92
C ALA A 419 27.26 -0.52 20.65
N ASN A 420 26.60 -1.38 19.89
CA ASN A 420 25.80 -2.50 20.37
C ASN A 420 26.57 -3.55 21.21
N ASP A 421 27.90 -3.50 21.18
CA ASP A 421 28.89 -4.33 21.88
C ASP A 421 29.35 -3.74 23.22
N THR A 422 29.00 -2.49 23.53
CA THR A 422 29.35 -1.79 24.78
C THR A 422 28.21 -1.74 25.80
N LEU A 423 27.07 -2.35 25.46
CA LEU A 423 25.82 -2.28 26.21
C LEU A 423 25.54 -3.61 26.92
N VAL A 424 25.08 -3.52 28.17
CA VAL A 424 24.60 -4.68 28.94
C VAL A 424 23.07 -4.75 28.84
N TRP A 425 22.57 -5.90 28.38
CA TRP A 425 21.14 -6.14 28.15
C TRP A 425 20.53 -6.94 29.29
N SER A 426 19.33 -6.56 29.73
CA SER A 426 18.60 -7.27 30.80
C SER A 426 17.10 -7.28 30.54
N TRP A 427 16.49 -8.44 30.77
CA TRP A 427 15.05 -8.67 30.59
C TRP A 427 14.40 -9.06 31.90
N SER A 428 13.19 -8.54 32.13
CA SER A 428 12.37 -8.90 33.28
C SER A 428 10.88 -8.83 32.96
N VAL A 429 10.05 -9.44 33.80
CA VAL A 429 8.60 -9.24 33.80
C VAL A 429 8.25 -8.23 34.88
N VAL A 430 7.54 -7.17 34.51
CA VAL A 430 7.07 -6.14 35.45
C VAL A 430 5.84 -6.68 36.17
N ALA A 431 6.03 -7.24 37.37
CA ALA A 431 4.93 -7.86 38.13
C ALA A 431 3.79 -6.87 38.42
N ALA A 432 4.11 -5.60 38.69
CA ALA A 432 3.11 -4.55 38.82
C ALA A 432 2.46 -4.26 37.45
N GLY A 433 1.15 -4.51 37.34
CA GLY A 433 0.40 -4.33 36.10
C GLY A 433 0.37 -5.56 35.17
N SER A 434 1.16 -6.60 35.48
CA SER A 434 1.02 -7.90 34.82
C SER A 434 0.00 -8.79 35.53
N ALA A 435 -0.69 -9.65 34.78
CA ALA A 435 -1.60 -10.67 35.30
C ALA A 435 -0.87 -11.78 36.09
N GLY A 436 0.44 -11.90 35.90
CA GLY A 436 1.30 -12.86 36.59
C GLY A 436 2.74 -12.36 36.71
N SER A 437 3.65 -13.28 36.98
CA SER A 437 5.07 -13.03 37.18
C SER A 437 5.93 -13.93 36.30
N GLN A 438 7.26 -13.77 36.37
CA GLN A 438 8.20 -14.65 35.68
C GLN A 438 8.02 -16.14 36.02
N ALA A 439 7.52 -16.48 37.21
CA ALA A 439 7.24 -17.87 37.60
C ALA A 439 6.14 -18.53 36.76
N ASN A 440 5.34 -17.74 36.02
CA ASN A 440 4.30 -18.24 35.12
C ASN A 440 4.84 -18.57 33.72
N LEU A 441 6.15 -18.47 33.49
CA LEU A 441 6.78 -18.75 32.20
C LEU A 441 7.44 -20.12 32.22
N ALA A 442 7.07 -21.00 31.28
CA ALA A 442 7.70 -22.30 31.08
C ALA A 442 9.06 -22.19 30.37
N THR A 443 9.24 -21.14 29.57
CA THR A 443 10.52 -20.78 28.97
C THR A 443 10.68 -19.28 29.10
N PHE A 444 11.66 -18.88 29.91
CA PHE A 444 12.14 -17.51 30.00
C PHE A 444 13.43 -17.56 30.79
N THR A 445 14.55 -17.55 30.08
CA THR A 445 15.87 -17.46 30.71
C THR A 445 16.39 -16.07 30.46
N PRO A 446 16.23 -15.12 31.40
CA PRO A 446 16.92 -13.86 31.32
C PRO A 446 18.40 -14.18 31.49
N SER A 447 19.12 -14.29 30.38
CA SER A 447 20.57 -14.27 30.44
C SER A 447 20.99 -12.84 30.73
N ALA A 448 22.00 -12.68 31.58
CA ALA A 448 22.75 -11.43 31.55
C ALA A 448 23.28 -11.25 30.13
N ASP A 449 23.05 -10.07 29.56
CA ASP A 449 23.62 -9.64 28.29
C ASP A 449 23.09 -10.33 27.02
N THR A 450 21.79 -10.66 26.96
CA THR A 450 21.15 -11.11 25.71
C THR A 450 20.20 -10.09 25.10
N LYS A 451 20.44 -9.79 23.81
CA LYS A 451 19.58 -8.93 22.98
C LYS A 451 18.22 -9.55 22.67
N SER A 452 18.08 -10.86 22.82
CA SER A 452 16.84 -11.57 22.56
C SER A 452 16.57 -12.63 23.61
N VAL A 453 15.30 -12.83 23.94
CA VAL A 453 14.83 -13.88 24.85
C VAL A 453 13.65 -14.63 24.24
N ALA A 454 13.72 -15.96 24.30
CA ALA A 454 12.59 -16.81 23.95
C ALA A 454 11.63 -16.90 25.14
N VAL A 455 10.33 -16.82 24.85
CA VAL A 455 9.27 -16.80 25.84
C VAL A 455 8.23 -17.85 25.51
N LYS A 456 7.84 -18.63 26.51
CA LYS A 456 6.68 -19.53 26.50
C LYS A 456 6.00 -19.52 27.85
N PHE A 457 4.69 -19.39 27.87
CA PHE A 457 3.91 -19.42 29.10
C PHE A 457 3.73 -20.85 29.63
N ALA A 458 3.66 -21.00 30.95
CA ALA A 458 3.20 -22.26 31.55
C ALA A 458 1.71 -22.45 31.27
N THR A 459 1.26 -23.70 31.17
CA THR A 459 -0.17 -24.02 30.95
C THR A 459 -1.07 -23.55 32.10
N SER A 460 -0.50 -23.34 33.29
CA SER A 460 -1.18 -22.81 34.48
C SER A 460 -1.10 -21.28 34.62
N ALA A 461 -0.48 -20.58 33.68
CA ALA A 461 -0.34 -19.12 33.74
C ALA A 461 -1.72 -18.44 33.68
N PRO A 462 -1.99 -17.45 34.56
CA PRO A 462 -3.24 -16.69 34.49
C PRO A 462 -3.31 -15.89 33.19
N THR A 463 -4.48 -15.86 32.56
CA THR A 463 -4.75 -15.03 31.37
C THR A 463 -4.74 -13.55 31.71
N GLY A 464 -4.27 -12.72 30.79
CA GLY A 464 -4.24 -11.26 30.92
C GLY A 464 -2.97 -10.65 30.31
N ASP A 465 -2.72 -9.38 30.64
CA ASP A 465 -1.58 -8.62 30.12
C ASP A 465 -0.31 -9.00 30.90
N TYR A 466 0.79 -9.26 30.21
CA TYR A 466 2.13 -9.46 30.76
C TYR A 466 3.05 -8.40 30.17
N ILE A 467 3.67 -7.60 31.03
CA ILE A 467 4.54 -6.49 30.65
C ILE A 467 5.98 -6.95 30.80
N PHE A 468 6.68 -7.06 29.68
CA PHE A 468 8.11 -7.37 29.63
C PHE A 468 8.90 -6.07 29.58
N GLN A 469 9.92 -5.94 30.40
CA GLN A 469 10.81 -4.79 30.41
C GLN A 469 12.20 -5.19 29.93
N LEU A 470 12.67 -4.45 28.94
CA LEU A 470 14.07 -4.39 28.52
C LEU A 470 14.75 -3.23 29.25
N SER A 471 15.90 -3.50 29.85
CA SER A 471 16.80 -2.48 30.37
C SER A 471 18.17 -2.63 29.71
N ILE A 472 18.65 -1.53 29.11
CA ILE A 472 19.95 -1.42 28.46
C ILE A 472 20.81 -0.46 29.26
N GLN A 473 21.94 -0.94 29.76
CA GLN A 473 22.90 -0.12 30.48
C GLN A 473 24.14 0.12 29.62
N SER A 474 24.55 1.38 29.47
CA SER A 474 25.88 1.72 29.00
C SER A 474 26.84 1.73 30.18
N VAL A 475 27.77 0.78 30.21
CA VAL A 475 28.77 0.68 31.29
C VAL A 475 29.70 1.90 31.26
N GLY A 476 30.08 2.36 30.06
CA GLY A 476 30.98 3.50 29.89
C GLY A 476 30.37 4.85 30.29
N GLN A 477 29.05 5.02 30.16
CA GLN A 477 28.36 6.27 30.51
C GLN A 477 27.62 6.21 31.85
N ASN A 478 27.53 5.03 32.48
CA ASN A 478 26.75 4.80 33.70
C ASN A 478 25.29 5.27 33.58
N ARG A 479 24.67 4.99 32.43
CA ARG A 479 23.31 5.41 32.07
C ARG A 479 22.51 4.21 31.63
N THR A 480 21.23 4.21 32.00
CA THR A 480 20.30 3.12 31.72
C THR A 480 19.08 3.65 30.99
N GLY A 481 18.73 3.00 29.89
CA GLY A 481 17.45 3.18 29.22
C GLY A 481 16.56 1.96 29.47
N THR A 482 15.24 2.19 29.54
CA THR A 482 14.24 1.10 29.68
C THR A 482 13.14 1.19 28.64
N ALA A 483 12.69 0.05 28.13
CA ALA A 483 11.52 -0.06 27.27
C ALA A 483 10.62 -1.20 27.74
N THR A 484 9.31 -1.08 27.53
CA THR A 484 8.34 -2.11 27.88
C THR A 484 7.59 -2.63 26.66
N PHE A 485 7.21 -3.89 26.68
CA PHE A 485 6.38 -4.51 25.65
C PHE A 485 5.29 -5.37 26.30
N THR A 486 4.05 -5.20 25.86
CA THR A 486 2.90 -5.92 26.42
C THR A 486 2.56 -7.15 25.59
N VAL A 487 2.40 -8.30 26.25
CA VAL A 487 1.91 -9.55 25.66
C VAL A 487 0.60 -9.94 26.35
N LYS A 488 -0.44 -10.26 25.59
CA LYS A 488 -1.75 -10.65 26.12
C LYS A 488 -1.95 -12.15 26.01
N LEU A 489 -1.88 -12.85 27.15
CA LEU A 489 -2.15 -14.29 27.22
C LEU A 489 -3.66 -14.53 27.32
N PHE A 490 -4.21 -15.37 26.45
CA PHE A 490 -5.63 -15.75 26.49
C PHE A 490 -5.83 -17.26 26.25
N SER A 491 -6.95 -17.79 26.74
CA SER A 491 -7.34 -19.20 26.60
C SER A 491 -8.68 -19.41 25.87
N GLY A 492 -9.54 -18.40 25.82
CA GLY A 492 -10.85 -18.42 25.17
C GLY A 492 -10.82 -18.14 23.66
N PRO A 493 -11.97 -17.82 23.05
CA PRO A 493 -12.05 -17.39 21.66
C PRO A 493 -11.17 -16.17 21.37
N ASP A 494 -10.66 -16.09 20.14
CA ASP A 494 -10.08 -14.86 19.62
C ASP A 494 -11.17 -13.82 19.33
N THR A 495 -10.77 -12.56 19.22
CA THR A 495 -11.67 -11.48 18.81
C THR A 495 -11.60 -11.34 17.31
N VAL A 496 -12.70 -11.67 16.63
CA VAL A 496 -12.85 -11.50 15.19
C VAL A 496 -13.65 -10.24 14.92
N THR A 497 -13.29 -9.52 13.86
CA THR A 497 -14.05 -8.37 13.35
C THR A 497 -14.18 -8.47 11.83
N VAL A 498 -15.37 -8.17 11.30
CA VAL A 498 -15.53 -7.96 9.85
C VAL A 498 -15.09 -6.54 9.55
N THR A 499 -14.00 -6.38 8.81
CA THR A 499 -13.39 -5.06 8.54
C THR A 499 -13.94 -4.42 7.28
N ALA A 500 -14.30 -5.21 6.27
CA ALA A 500 -14.94 -4.71 5.06
C ALA A 500 -15.82 -5.79 4.41
N VAL A 501 -16.94 -5.37 3.84
CA VAL A 501 -17.76 -6.17 2.93
C VAL A 501 -18.04 -5.32 1.70
N THR A 502 -17.81 -5.85 0.51
CA THR A 502 -18.12 -5.19 -0.76
C THR A 502 -18.96 -6.12 -1.61
N TRP A 503 -19.96 -5.58 -2.32
CA TRP A 503 -20.69 -6.34 -3.31
C TRP A 503 -21.00 -5.50 -4.55
N THR A 504 -20.76 -6.07 -5.73
CA THR A 504 -21.10 -5.41 -7.01
C THR A 504 -22.03 -6.29 -7.81
N SER A 505 -23.09 -5.70 -8.39
CA SER A 505 -24.10 -6.45 -9.15
C SER A 505 -23.66 -6.92 -10.54
N SER A 506 -22.42 -6.64 -10.94
CA SER A 506 -21.92 -7.02 -12.26
C SER A 506 -21.69 -8.54 -12.36
N GLN A 507 -21.97 -9.15 -13.52
CA GLN A 507 -21.72 -10.57 -13.82
C GLN A 507 -22.29 -11.57 -12.79
N SER A 508 -23.59 -11.44 -12.47
CA SER A 508 -24.30 -12.28 -11.48
C SER A 508 -23.89 -12.05 -10.02
N GLY A 509 -23.28 -10.90 -9.72
CA GLY A 509 -22.95 -10.50 -8.36
C GLY A 509 -21.56 -10.99 -7.93
N THR A 510 -20.79 -10.11 -7.29
CA THR A 510 -19.42 -10.39 -6.86
C THR A 510 -19.20 -9.82 -5.47
N ILE A 511 -18.74 -10.65 -4.52
CA ILE A 511 -18.52 -10.30 -3.12
C ILE A 511 -17.03 -10.24 -2.79
N GLY A 512 -16.62 -9.24 -2.02
CA GLY A 512 -15.34 -9.17 -1.32
C GLY A 512 -15.58 -9.07 0.18
N VAL A 513 -14.83 -9.82 0.98
CA VAL A 513 -14.93 -9.79 2.44
C VAL A 513 -13.53 -9.73 3.04
N SER A 514 -13.32 -8.79 3.95
CA SER A 514 -12.15 -8.73 4.81
C SER A 514 -12.54 -8.87 6.27
N CYS A 515 -11.76 -9.66 7.00
CA CYS A 515 -11.94 -9.91 8.42
C CYS A 515 -10.58 -9.87 9.12
N SER A 516 -10.57 -9.56 10.41
CA SER A 516 -9.35 -9.59 11.22
C SER A 516 -9.55 -10.36 12.52
N SER A 517 -8.47 -10.96 13.00
CA SER A 517 -8.32 -11.54 14.32
C SER A 517 -7.25 -10.77 15.10
N ASN A 518 -7.42 -10.64 16.40
CA ASN A 518 -6.37 -10.11 17.29
C ASN A 518 -5.19 -11.08 17.47
N TYR A 519 -5.35 -12.34 17.08
CA TYR A 519 -4.30 -13.34 17.09
C TYR A 519 -3.63 -13.44 15.72
N LEU A 520 -2.33 -13.73 15.67
CA LEU A 520 -1.52 -13.64 14.44
C LEU A 520 -1.06 -14.99 13.88
N VAL A 521 -1.36 -16.11 14.56
CA VAL A 521 -0.88 -17.44 14.15
C VAL A 521 -1.85 -18.05 13.13
N ASP A 522 -1.59 -17.80 11.86
CA ASP A 522 -2.52 -18.05 10.75
C ASP A 522 -3.12 -19.47 10.74
N TYR A 523 -2.29 -20.50 10.88
CA TYR A 523 -2.75 -21.89 10.78
C TYR A 523 -3.70 -22.31 11.91
N ARG A 524 -3.70 -21.59 13.04
CA ARG A 524 -4.60 -21.82 14.18
C ARG A 524 -5.91 -21.06 14.03
N ILE A 525 -5.87 -19.91 13.38
CA ILE A 525 -7.06 -19.08 13.13
C ILE A 525 -7.87 -19.70 12.00
N ALA A 526 -7.22 -20.01 10.87
CA ALA A 526 -7.81 -20.58 9.65
C ALA A 526 -9.22 -20.05 9.39
N MET A 527 -9.31 -18.74 9.11
CA MET A 527 -10.57 -18.00 9.02
C MET A 527 -11.47 -18.55 7.92
N THR A 528 -12.77 -18.57 8.19
CA THR A 528 -13.82 -18.90 7.22
C THR A 528 -14.82 -17.76 7.12
N VAL A 529 -15.43 -17.62 5.95
CA VAL A 529 -16.53 -16.70 5.70
C VAL A 529 -17.76 -17.47 5.26
N THR A 530 -18.90 -17.14 5.86
CA THR A 530 -20.21 -17.65 5.51
C THR A 530 -21.03 -16.53 4.89
N TYR A 531 -21.58 -16.77 3.70
CA TYR A 531 -22.33 -15.79 2.92
C TYR A 531 -23.44 -16.46 2.07
N PRO A 532 -24.49 -15.71 1.66
CA PRO A 532 -25.52 -16.24 0.76
C PRO A 532 -24.95 -16.44 -0.64
N ALA A 533 -25.15 -17.61 -1.24
CA ALA A 533 -24.77 -17.94 -2.61
C ALA A 533 -25.96 -18.51 -3.39
N ASP A 534 -25.78 -18.72 -4.68
CA ASP A 534 -26.78 -19.34 -5.54
C ASP A 534 -27.03 -20.79 -5.07
N GLY A 535 -28.18 -21.02 -4.41
CA GLY A 535 -28.55 -22.33 -3.83
C GLY A 535 -28.52 -22.41 -2.29
N GLY A 536 -28.22 -21.32 -1.57
CA GLY A 536 -28.32 -21.29 -0.11
C GLY A 536 -27.18 -20.54 0.57
N THR A 537 -26.81 -20.97 1.77
CA THR A 537 -25.67 -20.41 2.51
C THR A 537 -24.41 -21.21 2.22
N THR A 538 -23.32 -20.53 1.85
CA THR A 538 -22.02 -21.14 1.56
C THR A 538 -20.99 -20.69 2.59
N THR A 539 -20.14 -21.62 3.02
CA THR A 539 -18.96 -21.32 3.84
C THR A 539 -17.70 -21.61 3.03
N SER A 540 -16.77 -20.66 3.03
CA SER A 540 -15.51 -20.76 2.29
C SER A 540 -14.32 -20.37 3.17
N PRO A 541 -13.15 -20.98 2.97
CA PRO A 541 -11.93 -20.53 3.64
C PRO A 541 -11.53 -19.14 3.13
N MET A 542 -10.94 -18.33 4.01
CA MET A 542 -10.31 -17.05 3.66
C MET A 542 -8.79 -17.21 3.61
N ALA A 543 -8.10 -16.31 2.92
CA ALA A 543 -6.65 -16.28 2.86
C ALA A 543 -6.08 -15.22 3.82
N ALA A 544 -5.09 -15.56 4.64
CA ALA A 544 -4.35 -14.58 5.43
C ALA A 544 -3.63 -13.61 4.49
N THR A 545 -3.89 -12.31 4.61
CA THR A 545 -3.47 -11.32 3.60
C THR A 545 -3.04 -9.99 4.27
N PRO A 546 -1.73 -9.75 4.43
CA PRO A 546 -0.63 -10.72 4.25
C PRO A 546 -0.61 -11.76 5.38
N PRO A 547 0.15 -12.86 5.22
CA PRO A 547 0.38 -13.83 6.29
C PRO A 547 0.87 -13.17 7.59
N GLY A 548 0.32 -13.59 8.72
CA GLY A 548 0.73 -13.14 10.06
C GLY A 548 0.21 -11.76 10.46
N SER A 549 -0.55 -11.07 9.60
CA SER A 549 -1.14 -9.76 9.92
C SER A 549 -2.38 -9.85 10.80
N GLY A 550 -2.91 -11.05 11.04
CA GLY A 550 -4.24 -11.24 11.61
C GLY A 550 -5.37 -10.84 10.65
N SER A 551 -5.07 -10.34 9.44
CA SER A 551 -6.06 -9.96 8.43
C SER A 551 -6.28 -11.06 7.40
N TRP A 552 -7.53 -11.23 7.00
CA TRP A 552 -8.01 -12.30 6.13
C TRP A 552 -8.89 -11.72 5.03
N ALA A 553 -8.68 -12.17 3.81
CA ALA A 553 -9.39 -11.70 2.63
C ALA A 553 -10.05 -12.86 1.88
N PHE A 554 -11.23 -12.58 1.31
CA PHE A 554 -11.98 -13.50 0.47
C PHE A 554 -12.68 -12.75 -0.65
N SER A 555 -12.74 -13.37 -1.83
CA SER A 555 -13.46 -12.87 -2.98
C SER A 555 -14.16 -14.01 -3.72
N SER A 556 -15.41 -13.81 -4.15
CA SER A 556 -16.13 -14.77 -4.96
C SER A 556 -17.12 -14.11 -5.92
N ARG A 557 -17.38 -14.78 -7.04
CA ARG A 557 -18.32 -14.35 -8.08
C ARG A 557 -19.57 -15.22 -8.08
N ARG A 558 -20.59 -14.78 -8.83
CA ARG A 558 -21.90 -15.44 -8.92
C ARG A 558 -22.52 -15.57 -7.52
N VAL A 559 -22.46 -14.45 -6.80
CA VAL A 559 -22.95 -14.34 -5.44
C VAL A 559 -24.14 -13.41 -5.46
N SER A 560 -25.33 -13.96 -5.21
CA SER A 560 -26.54 -13.20 -4.94
C SER A 560 -26.30 -12.11 -3.88
N ARG A 561 -27.04 -10.99 -3.94
CA ARG A 561 -26.84 -9.85 -3.04
C ARG A 561 -26.81 -10.34 -1.57
N PRO A 562 -25.70 -10.14 -0.84
CA PRO A 562 -25.56 -10.71 0.49
C PRO A 562 -26.44 -9.94 1.48
N GLY A 563 -27.22 -10.68 2.29
CA GLY A 563 -27.86 -10.14 3.48
C GLY A 563 -26.85 -10.03 4.61
N THR A 564 -26.51 -11.17 5.20
CA THR A 564 -25.59 -11.27 6.33
C THR A 564 -24.34 -12.07 5.96
N VAL A 565 -23.18 -11.53 6.31
CA VAL A 565 -21.87 -12.17 6.17
C VAL A 565 -21.34 -12.48 7.57
N ILE A 566 -20.81 -13.67 7.77
CA ILE A 566 -20.25 -14.11 9.05
C ILE A 566 -18.80 -14.54 8.83
N CYS A 567 -17.88 -13.95 9.58
CA CYS A 567 -16.51 -14.45 9.67
C CYS A 567 -16.33 -15.25 10.96
N ARG A 568 -15.70 -16.41 10.85
CA ARG A 568 -15.46 -17.32 11.98
C ARG A 568 -14.05 -17.90 11.92
N SER A 569 -13.33 -17.81 13.04
CA SER A 569 -12.06 -18.50 13.24
C SER A 569 -12.27 -19.91 13.78
N LEU A 570 -11.28 -20.80 13.61
CA LEU A 570 -11.23 -22.10 14.28
C LEU A 570 -11.04 -21.98 15.79
N LEU A 571 -10.61 -20.82 16.29
CA LEU A 571 -10.49 -20.54 17.71
C LEU A 571 -11.84 -20.18 18.37
N GLY A 572 -12.92 -20.08 17.58
CA GLY A 572 -14.28 -19.86 18.06
C GLY A 572 -14.71 -18.39 18.04
N GLY A 573 -13.82 -17.46 17.68
CA GLY A 573 -14.18 -16.06 17.47
C GLY A 573 -15.09 -15.91 16.25
N GLN A 574 -16.06 -15.01 16.34
CA GLN A 574 -17.00 -14.76 15.26
C GLN A 574 -17.40 -13.28 15.20
N ALA A 575 -17.53 -12.75 13.99
CA ALA A 575 -18.17 -11.48 13.73
C ALA A 575 -19.16 -11.56 12.58
N THR A 576 -20.12 -10.65 12.58
CA THR A 576 -21.19 -10.59 11.60
C THR A 576 -21.28 -9.16 11.06
N ALA A 577 -21.48 -9.02 9.75
CA ALA A 577 -21.80 -7.75 9.11
C ALA A 577 -22.92 -7.93 8.10
N ASN A 578 -23.70 -6.87 7.87
CA ASN A 578 -24.67 -6.84 6.79
C ASN A 578 -24.03 -6.25 5.52
N GLY A 579 -24.30 -6.85 4.35
CA GLY A 579 -23.74 -6.40 3.07
C GLY A 579 -24.45 -5.14 2.57
N LEU A 580 -23.97 -3.95 2.94
CA LEU A 580 -24.65 -2.69 2.60
C LEU A 580 -24.04 -1.88 1.45
N THR A 581 -22.82 -2.14 0.99
CA THR A 581 -22.29 -1.47 -0.21
C THR A 581 -22.73 -2.22 -1.46
N ALA A 582 -23.91 -1.88 -1.96
CA ALA A 582 -24.48 -2.41 -3.18
C ALA A 582 -24.78 -1.27 -4.15
N LYS A 583 -23.88 -0.97 -5.09
CA LYS A 583 -24.27 -0.19 -6.27
C LYS A 583 -25.10 -1.09 -7.18
N LYS A 584 -26.38 -0.74 -7.31
CA LYS A 584 -27.22 -1.17 -8.43
C LYS A 584 -26.68 -0.44 -9.66
N ARG A 585 -26.55 -1.13 -10.80
CA ARG A 585 -26.39 -0.45 -12.09
C ARG A 585 -27.48 0.65 -12.12
N SER A 586 -27.11 1.90 -12.33
CA SER A 586 -28.09 2.87 -12.78
C SER A 586 -28.62 2.28 -14.07
N ASP A 587 -29.84 1.75 -14.02
CA ASP A 587 -30.64 1.64 -15.22
C ASP A 587 -30.82 3.10 -15.62
N GLU A 588 -29.87 3.60 -16.41
CA GLU A 588 -30.20 4.56 -17.44
C GLU A 588 -31.39 3.93 -18.13
N LYS A 589 -32.59 4.35 -17.75
CA LYS A 589 -33.77 4.15 -18.56
C LYS A 589 -33.43 4.91 -19.83
N GLU A 590 -32.74 4.23 -20.75
CA GLU A 590 -33.05 4.37 -22.15
C GLU A 590 -34.57 4.28 -22.19
N LEU A 591 -35.20 5.45 -22.33
CA LEU A 591 -36.54 5.55 -22.86
C LEU A 591 -36.55 4.56 -24.03
N PRO A 592 -37.40 3.52 -23.98
CA PRO A 592 -37.28 2.43 -24.93
C PRO A 592 -37.30 3.02 -26.33
N ALA A 593 -36.24 2.77 -27.09
CA ALA A 593 -36.03 3.19 -28.48
C ALA A 593 -37.05 2.59 -29.47
N ARG A 594 -38.25 2.23 -28.98
CA ARG A 594 -39.35 1.57 -29.68
C ARG A 594 -40.54 2.49 -29.97
N VAL A 595 -40.42 3.80 -29.77
CA VAL A 595 -41.47 4.79 -30.13
C VAL A 595 -41.08 5.71 -31.31
N LEU A 596 -39.81 5.73 -31.75
CA LEU A 596 -39.39 6.55 -32.89
C LEU A 596 -39.31 5.84 -34.25
N ARG A 597 -39.66 4.54 -34.35
CA ARG A 597 -39.70 3.81 -35.63
C ARG A 597 -41.09 3.58 -36.23
N SER A 598 -42.14 4.21 -35.69
CA SER A 598 -43.51 4.13 -36.26
C SER A 598 -44.08 5.44 -36.79
N ARG A 599 -43.30 6.54 -36.84
CA ARG A 599 -43.75 7.84 -37.37
C ARG A 599 -43.00 8.37 -38.59
N VAL A 600 -42.24 7.51 -39.30
CA VAL A 600 -41.63 7.85 -40.61
C VAL A 600 -42.31 7.10 -41.78
N ALA A 601 -43.29 6.22 -41.52
CA ALA A 601 -44.05 5.52 -42.56
C ALA A 601 -45.39 6.19 -42.94
N ALA A 602 -45.69 7.39 -42.43
CA ALA A 602 -46.94 8.12 -42.71
C ALA A 602 -46.72 9.53 -43.31
N ALA A 603 -45.57 9.75 -43.95
CA ALA A 603 -45.27 10.99 -44.68
C ALA A 603 -44.57 10.70 -46.02
N ARG A 604 -45.08 9.69 -46.76
CA ARG A 604 -44.85 9.47 -48.20
C ARG A 604 -45.90 8.48 -48.76
N ARG A 605 -47.14 8.94 -48.83
CA ARG A 605 -48.08 8.73 -49.93
C ARG A 605 -48.93 9.97 -50.07
#